data_AF-S7J4R7-F1
#
_entry.id   AF-S7J4R7-F1
#
_cell.length_a   1.000
_cell.length_b   1.000
_cell.length_c   1.000
_cell.angle_alpha   90.00
_cell.angle_beta   90.00
_cell.angle_gamma   90.00
#
_symmetry.space_group_name_H-M   'P 1'
#
loop_
_entity.id
_entity.type
_entity.pdbx_description
1 polymer ?
#
loop_
_entity_poly.entity_id
_entity_poly.type
_entity_poly.pdbx_seq_one_letter_code
_entity_poly.pdbx_strand_id
1 'polypeptide(L)'
;MKPVISMNELMNRWDLSRPAITNMEQDGLLKRLKLPGVKYSMKNVLELEGMDSADWTHSPFEWRRLKDELARTRQKLERCRTFISRLSADMSQFEYEERRDSHEDNEDLRTWTDRAKA
;
A
#
# COMPACT_ATOMS: atom_id res chain seq x y z
N MET A 1 -9.14 -18.89 -17.38
CA MET A 1 -10.15 -18.44 -16.39
C MET A 1 -11.33 -19.40 -16.43
N LYS A 2 -11.88 -19.84 -15.29
CA LYS A 2 -13.12 -20.64 -15.30
C LYS A 2 -14.30 -19.73 -15.68
N PRO A 3 -15.19 -20.14 -16.60
CA PRO A 3 -16.31 -19.29 -17.03
C PRO A 3 -17.42 -19.16 -15.98
N VAL A 4 -17.47 -20.09 -15.03
CA VAL A 4 -18.50 -20.15 -13.98
C VAL A 4 -17.86 -20.50 -12.63
N ILE A 5 -18.47 -20.01 -11.55
CA ILE A 5 -18.03 -20.20 -10.18
C ILE A 5 -19.17 -20.75 -9.32
N SER A 6 -18.85 -21.68 -8.42
CA SER A 6 -19.83 -22.24 -7.48
C SER A 6 -20.07 -21.33 -6.27
N MET A 7 -21.15 -21.55 -5.52
CA MET A 7 -21.45 -20.82 -4.29
C MET A 7 -20.29 -20.88 -3.28
N ASN A 8 -19.73 -22.07 -3.03
CA ASN A 8 -18.64 -22.23 -2.07
C ASN A 8 -17.36 -21.50 -2.51
N GLU A 9 -17.04 -21.55 -3.80
CA GLU A 9 -15.90 -20.79 -4.34
C GLU A 9 -16.13 -19.27 -4.23
N LEU A 10 -17.36 -18.80 -4.45
CA LEU A 10 -17.72 -17.38 -4.33
C LEU A 10 -17.67 -16.91 -2.86
N MET A 11 -18.16 -17.72 -1.91
CA MET A 11 -18.05 -17.48 -0.48
C MET A 11 -16.59 -17.28 -0.05
N ASN A 12 -15.70 -18.18 -0.50
CA ASN A 12 -14.28 -18.10 -0.19
C ASN A 12 -13.60 -16.87 -0.83
N ARG A 13 -14.08 -16.42 -1.99
CA ARG A 13 -13.49 -15.28 -2.72
C ARG A 13 -13.83 -13.94 -2.06
N TRP A 14 -15.07 -13.79 -1.61
CA TRP A 14 -15.56 -12.55 -0.99
C TRP A 14 -15.49 -12.56 0.53
N ASP A 15 -15.07 -13.68 1.13
CA ASP A 15 -15.10 -13.92 2.57
C ASP A 15 -16.50 -13.65 3.17
N LEU A 16 -17.53 -14.12 2.45
CA LEU A 16 -18.93 -13.92 2.79
C LEU A 16 -19.62 -15.23 3.16
N SER A 17 -20.58 -15.11 4.08
CA SER A 17 -21.45 -16.22 4.47
C SER A 17 -22.49 -16.53 3.39
N ARG A 18 -22.98 -17.77 3.38
CA ARG A 18 -24.00 -18.22 2.43
C ARG A 18 -25.26 -17.34 2.42
N PRO A 19 -25.81 -16.90 3.58
CA PRO A 19 -26.96 -15.99 3.61
C PRO A 19 -26.70 -14.64 2.94
N ALA A 20 -25.49 -14.09 3.09
CA ALA A 20 -25.14 -12.82 2.45
C ALA A 20 -25.23 -12.92 0.93
N ILE A 21 -24.70 -14.00 0.36
CA ILE A 21 -24.81 -14.23 -1.08
C ILE A 21 -26.25 -14.50 -1.51
N THR A 22 -27.04 -15.24 -0.72
CA THR A 22 -28.46 -15.46 -1.00
C THR A 22 -29.28 -14.16 -0.98
N ASN A 23 -28.95 -13.22 -0.09
CA ASN A 23 -29.59 -11.89 -0.09
C ASN A 23 -29.23 -11.12 -1.37
N MET A 24 -27.97 -11.15 -1.80
CA MET A 24 -27.56 -10.54 -3.08
C MET A 24 -28.26 -11.18 -4.30
N GLU A 25 -28.62 -12.46 -4.24
CA GLU A 25 -29.46 -13.10 -5.26
C GLU A 25 -30.89 -12.56 -5.24
N GLN A 26 -31.48 -12.39 -4.05
CA GLN A 26 -32.84 -11.87 -3.87
C GLN A 26 -32.95 -10.40 -4.30
N ASP A 27 -31.92 -9.61 -4.02
CA ASP A 27 -31.82 -8.20 -4.41
C ASP A 27 -31.55 -8.02 -5.91
N GLY A 28 -31.33 -9.11 -6.66
CA GLY A 28 -31.10 -9.11 -8.10
C GLY A 28 -29.70 -8.65 -8.53
N LEU A 29 -28.81 -8.36 -7.56
CA LEU A 29 -27.42 -7.99 -7.80
C LEU A 29 -26.62 -9.16 -8.37
N LEU A 30 -26.85 -10.37 -7.87
CA LEU A 30 -26.17 -11.60 -8.32
C LEU A 30 -27.14 -12.54 -9.03
N LYS A 31 -26.87 -12.84 -10.31
CA LYS A 31 -27.74 -13.72 -11.12
C LYS A 31 -27.26 -15.16 -11.09
N ARG A 32 -28.11 -16.06 -10.60
CA ARG A 32 -27.90 -17.52 -10.62
C ARG A 32 -28.15 -18.09 -12.03
N LEU A 33 -27.22 -18.90 -12.55
CA LEU A 33 -27.43 -19.65 -13.80
C LEU A 33 -28.26 -20.91 -13.53
N LYS A 34 -29.10 -21.29 -14.50
CA LYS A 34 -29.92 -22.52 -14.47
C LYS A 34 -29.09 -23.77 -14.77
N LEU A 35 -28.03 -24.01 -13.97
CA LEU A 35 -27.16 -25.17 -14.07
C LEU A 35 -27.20 -25.99 -12.77
N PRO A 36 -27.10 -27.32 -12.83
CA PRO A 36 -27.06 -28.16 -11.63
C PRO A 36 -25.84 -27.81 -10.75
N GLY A 37 -26.08 -27.67 -9.43
CA GLY A 37 -25.04 -27.36 -8.44
C GLY A 37 -24.85 -25.89 -8.06
N VAL A 38 -25.68 -24.98 -8.59
CA VAL A 38 -25.58 -23.51 -8.42
C VAL A 38 -24.28 -22.94 -8.98
N LYS A 39 -24.36 -22.30 -10.15
CA LYS A 39 -23.21 -21.70 -10.82
C LYS A 39 -23.51 -20.26 -11.20
N TYR A 40 -22.66 -19.35 -10.77
CA TYR A 40 -22.69 -17.94 -11.13
C TYR A 40 -21.79 -17.70 -12.33
N SER A 41 -22.16 -16.76 -13.20
CA SER A 41 -21.29 -16.33 -14.29
C SER A 41 -20.10 -15.58 -13.69
N MET A 42 -18.88 -16.00 -14.03
CA MET A 42 -17.68 -15.29 -13.55
C MET A 42 -17.67 -13.84 -14.06
N LYS A 43 -18.29 -13.57 -15.21
CA LYS A 43 -18.48 -12.23 -15.76
C LYS A 43 -19.22 -11.30 -14.78
N ASN A 44 -20.41 -11.68 -14.33
CA ASN A 44 -21.19 -10.88 -13.37
C ASN A 44 -20.45 -10.69 -12.04
N VAL A 45 -19.72 -11.71 -11.60
CA VAL A 45 -18.94 -11.63 -10.36
C VAL A 45 -17.82 -10.58 -10.47
N LEU A 46 -17.09 -10.56 -11.59
CA LEU A 46 -16.05 -9.57 -11.85
C LEU A 46 -16.61 -8.15 -12.04
N GLU A 47 -17.76 -8.01 -12.70
CA GLU A 47 -18.48 -6.73 -12.79
C GLU A 47 -18.84 -6.19 -11.40
N LEU A 48 -19.32 -7.05 -10.48
CA LEU A 48 -19.62 -6.67 -9.10
C LEU A 48 -18.37 -6.31 -8.28
N GLU A 49 -17.21 -6.86 -8.64
CA GLU A 49 -15.92 -6.50 -8.04
C GLU A 49 -15.38 -5.17 -8.59
N GLY A 50 -16.10 -4.51 -9.50
CA GLY A 50 -15.68 -3.27 -10.13
C GLY A 50 -14.61 -3.46 -11.20
N MET A 51 -14.39 -4.69 -11.69
CA MET A 51 -13.48 -4.94 -12.81
C MET A 51 -14.18 -4.66 -14.13
N ASP A 52 -13.61 -3.74 -14.91
CA ASP A 52 -14.19 -3.39 -16.21
C ASP A 52 -13.91 -4.51 -17.23
N SER A 53 -14.72 -4.58 -18.28
CA SER A 53 -14.60 -5.62 -19.30
C SER A 53 -13.25 -5.64 -20.03
N ALA A 54 -12.56 -4.50 -20.03
CA ALA A 54 -11.19 -4.37 -20.52
C ALA A 54 -10.15 -5.07 -19.62
N ASP A 55 -10.39 -5.14 -18.31
CA ASP A 55 -9.48 -5.74 -17.33
C ASP A 55 -9.52 -7.28 -17.34
N TRP A 56 -10.54 -7.87 -17.98
CA TRP A 56 -10.72 -9.33 -18.06
C TRP A 56 -9.68 -10.03 -18.92
N THR A 57 -8.90 -9.25 -19.68
CA THR A 57 -8.01 -9.76 -20.73
C THR A 57 -6.58 -9.26 -20.56
N HIS A 58 -6.11 -9.02 -19.34
CA HIS A 58 -4.69 -8.72 -19.16
C HIS A 58 -3.85 -9.90 -19.65
N SER A 59 -3.08 -9.64 -20.69
CA SER A 59 -2.14 -10.61 -21.24
C SER A 59 -1.14 -11.01 -20.14
N PRO A 60 -0.69 -12.28 -20.07
CA PRO A 60 0.33 -12.70 -19.10
C PRO A 60 1.59 -11.80 -19.12
N PHE A 61 1.90 -11.20 -20.27
CA PHE A 61 3.00 -10.25 -20.44
C PHE A 61 2.73 -8.90 -19.79
N GLU A 62 1.50 -8.38 -19.89
CA GLU A 62 1.09 -7.14 -19.22
C GLU A 62 1.12 -7.32 -17.71
N TRP A 63 0.66 -8.47 -17.21
CA TRP A 63 0.74 -8.77 -15.78
C TRP A 63 2.19 -8.81 -15.29
N ARG A 64 3.08 -9.47 -16.05
CA ARG A 64 4.51 -9.52 -15.72
C ARG A 64 5.10 -8.12 -15.71
N ARG A 65 4.78 -7.31 -16.72
CA ARG A 65 5.21 -5.91 -16.79
C ARG A 65 4.72 -5.09 -15.61
N LEU A 66 3.43 -5.17 -15.27
CA LEU A 66 2.84 -4.45 -14.13
C LEU A 66 3.48 -4.88 -12.81
N LYS A 67 3.74 -6.18 -12.64
CA LYS A 67 4.43 -6.70 -11.45
C LYS A 67 5.86 -6.18 -11.35
N ASP A 68 6.58 -6.10 -12.48
CA ASP A 68 7.93 -5.55 -12.53
C ASP A 68 7.93 -4.04 -12.27
N GLU A 69 6.97 -3.29 -12.83
CA GLU A 69 6.80 -1.86 -12.58
C GLU A 69 6.48 -1.57 -11.11
N LEU A 70 5.63 -2.39 -10.48
CA LEU A 70 5.29 -2.33 -9.06
C LEU A 70 6.52 -2.62 -8.18
N ALA A 71 7.31 -3.64 -8.52
CA ALA A 71 8.55 -3.94 -7.81
C ALA A 71 9.55 -2.79 -7.91
N ARG A 72 9.71 -2.19 -9.10
CA ARG A 72 10.59 -1.03 -9.33
C ARG A 72 10.12 0.21 -8.55
N THR A 73 8.82 0.49 -8.53
CA THR A 73 8.28 1.64 -7.78
C THR A 73 8.46 1.45 -6.27
N ARG A 74 8.22 0.25 -5.73
CA ARG A 74 8.50 -0.06 -4.32
C ARG A 74 9.98 0.14 -3.99
N GLN A 75 10.89 -0.33 -4.85
CA GLN A 75 12.32 -0.15 -4.63
C GLN A 75 12.72 1.34 -4.63
N LYS A 76 12.15 2.15 -5.53
CA LYS A 76 12.39 3.61 -5.54
C LYS A 76 11.88 4.26 -4.25
N LEU A 77 10.70 3.87 -3.80
CA LEU A 77 10.09 4.39 -2.57
C LEU A 77 10.97 4.10 -1.34
N GLU A 78 11.47 2.87 -1.21
CA GLU A 78 12.39 2.51 -0.11
C GLU A 78 13.71 3.26 -0.18
N ARG A 79 14.26 3.50 -1.38
CA ARG A 79 15.45 4.35 -1.54
C ARG A 79 15.19 5.79 -1.10
N CYS A 80 14.05 6.37 -1.50
CA CYS A 80 13.67 7.71 -1.07
C CYS A 80 13.48 7.80 0.45
N ARG A 81 12.80 6.82 1.06
CA ARG A 81 12.66 6.75 2.53
C ARG A 81 14.01 6.70 3.22
N THR A 82 14.90 5.81 2.76
CA THR A 82 16.25 5.68 3.31
C THR A 82 17.04 6.98 3.20
N PHE A 83 16.95 7.67 2.06
CA PHE A 83 17.61 8.94 1.84
C PHE A 83 17.09 10.01 2.80
N ILE A 84 15.78 10.15 2.94
CA ILE A 84 15.15 11.11 3.87
C ILE A 84 15.56 10.81 5.32
N SER A 85 15.58 9.53 5.73
CA SER A 85 16.01 9.14 7.07
C SER A 85 17.47 9.51 7.34
N ARG A 86 18.36 9.32 6.36
CA ARG A 86 19.77 9.72 6.49
C ARG A 86 19.92 11.24 6.57
N LEU A 87 19.27 11.97 5.68
CA LEU A 87 19.28 13.43 5.68
C LEU A 87 18.79 13.99 7.02
N SER A 88 17.73 13.40 7.60
CA SER A 88 17.20 13.79 8.90
C SER A 88 18.21 13.52 10.04
N ALA A 89 18.93 12.39 9.97
CA ALA A 89 19.97 12.07 10.94
C ALA A 89 21.15 13.05 10.83
N ASP A 90 21.63 13.33 9.62
CA ASP A 90 22.74 14.26 9.37
C ASP A 90 22.38 15.67 9.84
N MET A 91 21.16 16.15 9.54
CA MET A 91 20.64 17.42 10.05
C MET A 91 20.62 17.45 11.58
N SER A 92 20.14 16.38 12.22
CA SER A 92 20.12 16.34 13.68
C SER A 92 21.52 16.42 14.28
N GLN A 93 22.51 15.74 13.69
CA GLN A 93 23.90 15.80 14.11
C GLN A 93 24.48 17.21 13.95
N PHE A 94 24.23 17.85 12.81
CA PHE A 94 24.64 19.23 12.56
C PHE A 94 24.06 20.19 13.60
N GLU A 95 22.77 20.08 13.92
CA GLU A 95 22.15 20.91 14.97
C GLU A 95 22.72 20.65 16.37
N TYR A 96 23.15 19.42 16.66
CA TYR A 96 23.83 19.09 17.91
C TYR A 96 25.23 19.71 17.98
N GLU A 97 25.98 19.67 16.88
CA GLU A 97 27.33 20.25 16.76
C GLU A 97 27.25 21.78 16.86
N GLU A 98 26.38 22.46 16.12
CA GLU A 98 26.20 23.92 16.22
C GLU A 98 25.82 24.37 17.63
N ARG A 99 24.93 23.62 18.31
CA ARG A 99 24.57 23.92 19.70
C ARG A 99 25.73 23.73 20.67
N ARG A 100 26.64 22.80 20.39
CA ARG A 100 27.81 22.54 21.24
C ARG A 100 28.86 23.65 21.07
N ASP A 101 29.19 23.99 19.82
CA ASP A 101 30.16 25.04 19.50
C ASP A 101 29.70 26.40 20.07
N SER A 102 28.40 26.70 19.93
CA SER A 102 27.80 27.91 20.52
C SER A 102 27.89 27.97 22.05
N HIS A 103 27.90 26.80 22.71
CA HIS A 103 27.98 26.70 24.17
C HIS A 103 29.43 26.83 24.66
N GLU A 104 30.38 26.22 23.93
CA GLU A 104 31.83 26.34 24.17
C GLU A 104 32.28 27.80 24.00
N ASP A 105 31.87 28.47 22.92
CA ASP A 105 32.17 29.90 22.68
C ASP A 105 31.62 30.81 23.80
N ASN A 106 30.45 30.48 24.36
CA ASN A 106 29.84 31.27 25.43
C ASN A 106 30.58 31.12 26.77
N GLU A 107 31.07 29.92 27.09
CA GLU A 107 31.86 29.66 28.28
C GLU A 107 33.24 30.33 28.21
N ASP A 108 33.88 30.30 27.04
CA ASP A 108 35.17 30.97 26.80
C ASP A 108 35.05 32.50 26.95
N LEU A 109 33.97 33.09 26.42
CA LEU A 109 33.69 34.52 26.61
C LEU A 109 33.50 34.87 28.10
N ARG A 110 32.77 34.03 28.86
CA ARG A 110 32.58 34.24 30.30
C ARG A 110 33.88 34.20 31.07
N THR A 111 34.71 33.17 30.86
CA THR A 111 35.98 33.01 31.57
C THR A 111 36.96 34.15 31.26
N TRP A 112 36.97 34.65 30.03
CA TRP A 112 37.77 35.82 29.65
C TRP A 112 37.29 37.09 30.36
N THR A 113 35.97 37.32 30.43
CA THR A 113 35.41 38.50 31.12
C THR A 113 35.63 38.48 32.64
N ASP A 114 35.62 37.30 33.26
CA ASP A 114 35.88 37.17 34.69
C ASP A 114 37.36 37.40 35.03
N ARG A 115 38.28 36.94 34.17
CA ARG A 115 39.73 37.21 34.32
C ARG A 115 40.07 38.68 34.11
N ALA A 116 39.34 39.40 33.26
CA ALA A 116 39.56 40.84 33.02
C ALA A 116 39.04 41.74 34.17
N LYS A 117 38.21 41.21 35.07
CA LYS A 117 37.65 41.94 36.22
C LYS A 117 38.38 41.67 37.56
N ALA A 118 39.28 40.69 37.61
CA ALA A 118 40.10 40.33 38.76
C ALA A 118 41.45 41.07 38.75
#